data_AF-A0A7K1WRF5-F1
#
_entry.id   AF-A0A7K1WRF5-F1
#
_cell.length_a   1.000
_cell.length_b   1.000
_cell.length_c   1.000
_cell.angle_alpha   90.00
_cell.angle_beta   90.00
_cell.angle_gamma   90.00
#
_symmetry.space_group_name_H-M   'P 1'
#
loop_
_entity.id
_entity.type
_entity.pdbx_description
1 polymer ?
#
loop_
_entity_poly.entity_id
_entity_poly.type
_entity_poly.pdbx_seq_one_letter_code
_entity_poly.pdbx_strand_id
1 'polypeptide(L)'
;MKMTDWNTKVKRLLKSELIKRGISNYDLSLMLAEIGIKETKASIDSKISRGSFSASFFLQCLSVIGCNKIEIEEYEASLMSVAEPNVEYNKLINGK
;
A
#
# COMPACT_ATOMS: atom_id res chain seq x y z
N MET A 1 7.61 -8.01 -18.75
CA MET A 1 7.61 -8.34 -17.31
C MET A 1 7.14 -7.10 -16.55
N LYS A 2 5.98 -7.11 -15.88
CA LYS A 2 5.58 -5.96 -15.03
C LYS A 2 6.58 -5.88 -13.89
N MET A 3 7.39 -4.83 -13.86
CA MET A 3 8.34 -4.60 -12.78
C MET A 3 7.57 -4.40 -11.48
N THR A 4 8.01 -5.09 -10.42
CA THR A 4 7.43 -4.92 -9.08
C THR A 4 7.63 -3.47 -8.63
N ASP A 5 6.53 -2.73 -8.47
CA ASP A 5 6.55 -1.37 -7.93
C ASP A 5 6.67 -1.42 -6.39
N TRP A 6 7.90 -1.49 -5.92
CA TRP A 6 8.24 -1.51 -4.49
C TRP A 6 7.77 -0.26 -3.76
N ASN A 7 7.81 0.91 -4.40
CA ASN A 7 7.36 2.16 -3.80
C ASN A 7 5.85 2.11 -3.54
N THR A 8 5.08 1.56 -4.48
CA THR A 8 3.65 1.33 -4.27
C THR A 8 3.37 0.32 -3.17
N LYS A 9 4.18 -0.74 -3.04
CA LYS A 9 4.04 -1.70 -1.92
C LYS A 9 4.28 -1.01 -0.57
N VAL A 10 5.42 -0.35 -0.42
CA VAL A 10 5.82 0.31 0.83
C VAL A 10 4.85 1.40 1.26
N LYS A 11 4.37 2.26 0.33
CA LYS A 11 3.38 3.28 0.69
C LYS A 11 2.05 2.67 1.13
N ARG A 12 1.59 1.59 0.47
CA ARG A 12 0.34 0.91 0.83
C ARG A 12 0.44 0.27 2.20
N LEU A 13 1.57 -0.35 2.49
CA LEU A 13 1.86 -0.92 3.81
C LEU A 13 1.82 0.14 4.92
N LEU A 14 2.54 1.25 4.76
CA LEU A 14 2.50 2.32 5.77
C LEU A 14 1.08 2.90 5.93
N LYS A 15 0.38 3.16 4.82
CA LYS A 15 -1.00 3.67 4.86
C LYS A 15 -1.97 2.70 5.54
N SER A 16 -1.87 1.40 5.27
CA SER A 16 -2.78 0.42 5.89
C SER A 16 -2.57 0.39 7.40
N GLU A 17 -1.33 0.46 7.88
CA GLU A 17 -1.03 0.49 9.32
C GLU A 17 -1.55 1.77 10.01
N LEU A 18 -1.49 2.92 9.32
CA LEU A 18 -2.10 4.17 9.79
C LEU A 18 -3.62 4.09 9.87
N ILE A 19 -4.26 3.59 8.80
CA ILE A 19 -5.73 3.45 8.73
C ILE A 19 -6.24 2.47 9.80
N LYS A 20 -5.59 1.32 9.99
CA LYS A 20 -5.93 0.33 11.03
C LYS A 20 -5.97 0.94 12.44
N ARG A 21 -5.22 2.02 12.67
CA ARG A 21 -5.08 2.70 13.96
C ARG A 21 -5.84 4.02 14.04
N GLY A 22 -6.50 4.45 12.96
CA GLY A 22 -7.20 5.73 12.90
C GLY A 22 -6.26 6.95 12.98
N ILE A 23 -5.00 6.81 12.56
CA ILE A 23 -3.99 7.87 12.66
C ILE A 23 -3.90 8.60 11.33
N SER A 24 -4.11 9.92 11.34
CA SER A 24 -3.90 10.76 10.16
C SER A 24 -2.41 11.10 9.97
N ASN A 25 -2.04 11.57 8.78
CA ASN A 25 -0.68 12.08 8.54
C ASN A 25 -0.35 13.32 9.40
N TYR A 26 -1.36 14.05 9.87
CA TYR A 26 -1.17 15.14 10.82
C TYR A 26 -0.83 14.58 12.21
N ASP A 27 -1.59 13.60 12.69
CA ASP A 27 -1.33 12.97 13.98
C ASP A 27 0.05 12.30 14.00
N LEU A 28 0.42 11.60 12.92
CA LEU A 28 1.76 11.03 12.76
C LEU A 28 2.85 12.09 12.88
N SER A 29 2.64 13.31 12.36
CA SER A 29 3.62 14.39 12.49
C SER A 29 3.81 14.83 13.95
N LEU A 30 2.72 14.85 14.73
CA LEU A 30 2.77 15.17 16.16
C LEU A 30 3.49 14.06 16.94
N MET A 31 3.14 12.80 16.70
CA MET A 31 3.75 11.64 17.37
C MET A 31 5.25 11.50 17.05
N LEU A 32 5.66 11.79 15.82
CA LEU A 32 7.08 11.82 15.45
C LEU A 32 7.82 12.97 16.17
N ALA A 33 7.17 14.11 16.37
CA ALA A 33 7.75 15.24 17.09
C ALA A 33 7.99 14.92 18.58
N GLU A 34 7.16 14.08 19.21
CA GLU A 34 7.34 13.63 20.59
C GLU A 34 8.66 12.86 20.80
N ILE A 35 9.18 12.20 19.75
CA ILE A 35 10.48 11.52 19.77
C ILE A 35 11.60 12.33 19.10
N GLY A 36 11.37 13.63 18.87
CA GLY A 36 12.37 14.56 18.33
C GLY A 36 12.51 14.58 16.81
N ILE A 37 11.63 13.90 16.07
CA ILE A 37 11.65 13.87 14.61
C ILE A 37 10.77 15.00 14.07
N LYS A 38 11.40 15.96 13.39
CA LYS A 38 10.72 17.14 12.85
C LYS A 38 10.24 16.88 11.43
N GLU A 39 8.99 16.47 11.31
CA GLU A 39 8.29 16.32 10.04
C GLU A 39 7.02 17.16 10.05
N THR A 40 6.69 17.75 8.89
CA THR A 40 5.41 18.44 8.70
C THR A 40 4.42 17.48 8.05
N LYS A 41 3.11 17.73 8.19
CA LYS A 41 2.10 16.97 7.45
C LYS A 41 2.41 16.91 5.94
N ALA A 42 2.84 18.03 5.34
CA ALA A 42 3.15 18.11 3.91
C ALA A 42 4.39 17.28 3.51
N SER A 43 5.43 17.22 4.36
CA SER A 43 6.61 16.40 4.10
C SER A 43 6.28 14.91 4.23
N ILE A 44 5.45 14.52 5.19
CA ILE A 44 4.92 13.15 5.33
C ILE A 44 4.07 12.77 4.12
N ASP A 45 3.12 13.63 3.73
CA ASP A 45 2.26 13.42 2.56
C ASP A 45 3.11 13.17 1.31
N SER A 46 4.17 13.96 1.11
CA SER A 46 5.08 13.83 -0.04
C SER A 46 5.87 12.52 -0.01
N LYS A 47 6.43 12.14 1.15
CA LYS A 47 7.16 10.86 1.34
C LYS A 47 6.25 9.66 1.06
N ILE A 48 5.06 9.64 1.67
CA ILE A 48 4.10 8.54 1.52
C ILE A 48 3.56 8.50 0.08
N SER A 49 3.25 9.64 -0.53
CA SER A 49 2.73 9.71 -1.89
C SER A 49 3.70 9.11 -2.91
N ARG A 50 4.99 9.48 -2.83
CA ARG A 50 6.06 8.95 -3.67
C ARG A 50 6.41 7.50 -3.35
N GLY A 51 6.13 7.04 -2.12
CA GLY A 51 6.53 5.72 -1.64
C GLY A 51 8.04 5.55 -1.51
N SER A 52 8.76 6.66 -1.34
CA SER A 52 10.21 6.71 -1.18
C SER A 52 10.53 7.52 0.08
N PHE A 53 11.11 6.85 1.06
CA PHE A 53 11.58 7.39 2.33
C PHE A 53 12.62 6.43 2.91
N SER A 54 13.43 6.90 3.86
CA SER A 54 14.44 6.05 4.49
C SER A 54 13.77 4.92 5.29
N ALA A 55 14.46 3.79 5.39
CA ALA A 55 14.04 2.70 6.28
C ALA A 55 13.95 3.16 7.75
N SER A 56 14.81 4.11 8.17
CA SER A 56 14.73 4.72 9.50
C SER A 56 13.42 5.47 9.72
N PHE A 57 12.99 6.31 8.76
CA PHE A 57 11.71 7.01 8.83
C PHE A 57 10.56 6.01 8.89
N PHE A 58 10.61 4.95 8.09
CA PHE A 58 9.61 3.89 8.12
C PHE A 58 9.48 3.24 9.50
N LEU A 59 10.60 2.80 10.09
CA LEU A 59 10.61 2.20 11.43
C LEU A 59 10.19 3.19 12.52
N GLN A 60 10.56 4.46 12.40
CA GLN A 60 10.12 5.52 13.30
C GLN A 60 8.60 5.68 13.25
N CYS A 61 8.01 5.74 12.05
CA CYS A 61 6.56 5.78 11.89
C CYS A 61 5.89 4.56 12.52
N LEU A 62 6.37 3.35 12.23
CA LEU A 62 5.81 2.11 12.81
C LEU A 62 5.92 2.11 14.34
N SER A 63 7.04 2.55 14.88
CA SER A 63 7.28 2.61 16.33
C SER A 63 6.30 3.56 17.02
N VAL A 64 6.19 4.81 16.55
CA VAL A 64 5.32 5.81 17.21
C VAL A 64 3.85 5.45 17.12
N ILE A 65 3.41 4.76 16.06
CA ILE A 65 2.03 4.29 15.95
C ILE A 65 1.78 2.96 16.69
N GLY A 66 2.78 2.39 17.38
CA GLY A 66 2.64 1.11 18.08
C GLY A 66 2.44 -0.09 17.12
N CYS A 67 3.09 -0.07 15.97
CA CYS A 67 3.15 -1.20 15.04
C CYS A 67 4.40 -2.05 15.29
N ASN A 68 4.19 -3.20 15.94
CA ASN A 68 5.27 -4.11 16.34
C ASN A 68 5.51 -5.25 15.34
N LYS A 69 4.61 -5.42 14.36
CA LYS A 69 4.69 -6.47 13.35
C LYS A 69 4.11 -5.95 12.04
N ILE A 70 4.87 -6.14 10.97
CA ILE A 70 4.41 -5.95 9.59
C ILE A 70 4.46 -7.29 8.87
N GLU A 71 3.56 -7.48 7.92
CA GLU A 71 3.55 -8.63 7.03
C GLU A 71 3.82 -8.14 5.62
N ILE A 72 4.73 -8.82 4.92
CA ILE A 72 5.07 -8.52 3.54
C ILE A 72 4.41 -9.60 2.69
N GLU A 73 3.29 -9.26 2.09
CA GLU A 73 2.59 -10.17 1.19
C GLU A 73 3.41 -10.39 -0.10
N GLU A 74 3.63 -11.65 -0.45
CA GLU A 74 4.07 -12.02 -1.79
C GLU A 74 2.94 -11.73 -2.76
N TYR A 75 3.10 -10.65 -3.51
CA TYR A 75 2.23 -10.38 -4.64
C TYR A 75 2.67 -11.31 -5.78
N GLU A 76 2.24 -12.56 -5.76
CA GLU A 76 2.08 -13.27 -7.01
C GLU A 76 1.12 -12.41 -7.83
N ALA A 77 1.61 -11.85 -8.93
CA ALA A 77 0.72 -11.28 -9.91
C ALA A 77 -0.26 -12.39 -10.25
N SER A 78 -1.54 -12.24 -9.85
CA SER A 78 -2.61 -13.14 -10.26
C SER A 78 -2.53 -13.28 -11.77
N LEU A 79 -1.85 -14.32 -12.24
CA LEU A 79 -1.70 -14.71 -13.63
C LEU A 79 -2.64 -15.87 -13.94
N MET A 80 -3.65 -16.12 -13.08
CA MET A 80 -4.57 -17.25 -13.24
C MET A 80 -6.06 -16.88 -13.14
N SER A 81 -6.45 -15.60 -13.11
CA SER A 81 -7.87 -15.20 -13.15
C SER A 81 -8.31 -14.46 -14.42
N VAL A 82 -7.52 -14.50 -15.49
CA VAL A 82 -7.87 -13.93 -16.82
C VAL A 82 -7.84 -14.97 -17.94
N ALA A 83 -7.94 -16.26 -17.63
CA ALA A 83 -8.46 -17.21 -18.61
C ALA A 83 -9.97 -16.95 -18.71
N GLU A 84 -10.39 -16.14 -19.69
CA GLU A 84 -11.79 -16.09 -20.09
C GLU A 84 -12.24 -17.53 -20.40
N PRO A 85 -13.39 -18.01 -19.89
CA PRO A 85 -13.93 -19.27 -20.38
C PRO A 85 -14.21 -19.09 -21.88
N ASN A 86 -13.67 -19.99 -22.70
CA ASN A 86 -14.02 -20.07 -24.12
C ASN A 86 -15.48 -20.56 -24.23
N VAL A 87 -16.43 -19.65 -24.09
CA VAL A 87 -17.86 -19.94 -24.29
C VAL A 87 -18.16 -19.86 -25.78
N GLU A 88 -18.14 -21.02 -26.42
CA GLU A 88 -18.63 -21.21 -27.78
C GLU A 88 -20.16 -21.06 -27.79
N TYR A 89 -20.66 -19.92 -28.25
CA TYR A 89 -22.09 -19.72 -28.44
C TYR A 89 -22.56 -20.51 -29.66
N ASN A 90 -23.25 -21.63 -29.43
CA ASN A 90 -24.00 -22.32 -30.46
C ASN A 90 -25.14 -21.39 -30.94
N LYS A 91 -24.99 -20.84 -32.16
CA LYS A 91 -26.08 -20.14 -32.83
C LYS A 91 -27.20 -21.14 -33.10
N LEU A 92 -28.35 -20.92 -32.46
CA LEU A 92 -29.59 -21.60 -32.78
C LEU A 92 -29.93 -21.32 -34.25
N ILE A 93 -29.75 -22.33 -35.10
CA ILE A 93 -30.37 -22.40 -36.41
C ILE A 93 -31.88 -22.52 -36.21
N ASN A 94 -32.59 -21.39 -36.21
CA ASN A 94 -34.04 -21.40 -36.38
C ASN A 94 -34.38 -20.89 -37.77
N GLY A 95 -34.77 -21.84 -38.61
CA GLY A 95 -35.33 -21.59 -39.92
C GLY A 95 -36.68 -20.90 -39.86
N LYS A 96 -36.92 -20.06 -40.87
CA LYS A 96 -38.16 -19.91 -41.62
C LYS A 96 -37.80 -19.43 -43.01
#